data_AF-A0A182TAE0-F1
#
_entry.id   AF-A0A182TAE0-F1
#
_cell.length_a   1.000
_cell.length_b   1.000
_cell.length_c   1.000
_cell.angle_alpha   90.00
_cell.angle_beta   90.00
_cell.angle_gamma   90.00
#
_symmetry.space_group_name_H-M   'P 1'
#
loop_
_entity.id
_entity.type
_entity.pdbx_description
1 polymer ?
#
loop_
_entity_poly.entity_id
_entity_poly.type
_entity_poly.pdbx_seq_one_letter_code
_entity_poly.pdbx_strand_id
1 'polypeptide(L)'
;YDKFDSITLPLPETAAPGLGIGNLLSDFIQPEMLDAVQCDACHEITTHTKTLTFSKLPACLCIHIARTTWHASGHVHKRLDSVHFPETLSMAPYSFVQPGLNSNISTPWGSTTSLYSAGLMANMGHNESAGGSGLDAIGGSGANSGLEASGSMSFGSYTFGAMFPRNLYRLLAVIVHSGEANAGHFVTYRRGALRNSYKWYYTSDTVVREVPIEEVLNSSAYMLFYDRGSSSKYP
;
A
#
# COMPACT_ATOMS: atom_id res chain seq x y z
N TYR A 1 -11.34 0.93 -18.35
CA TYR A 1 -10.92 1.39 -17.01
C TYR A 1 -12.15 1.47 -16.15
N ASP A 2 -12.18 0.68 -15.09
CA ASP A 2 -13.30 0.69 -14.15
C ASP A 2 -13.15 1.84 -13.16
N LYS A 3 -14.28 2.45 -12.80
CA LYS A 3 -14.33 3.50 -11.77
C LYS A 3 -14.51 2.83 -10.42
N PHE A 4 -13.91 3.42 -9.39
CA PHE A 4 -14.09 2.98 -8.01
C PHE A 4 -14.25 4.20 -7.09
N ASP A 5 -15.13 4.07 -6.10
CA ASP A 5 -15.28 5.03 -5.02
C ASP A 5 -14.55 4.58 -3.74
N SER A 6 -14.40 3.26 -3.58
CA SER A 6 -13.66 2.62 -2.50
C SER A 6 -13.04 1.31 -2.98
N ILE A 7 -11.96 0.89 -2.33
CA ILE A 7 -11.43 -0.47 -2.48
C ILE A 7 -11.78 -1.31 -1.25
N THR A 8 -12.14 -2.57 -1.49
CA THR A 8 -12.39 -3.54 -0.42
C THR A 8 -11.24 -4.54 -0.40
N LEU A 9 -10.55 -4.60 0.72
CA LEU A 9 -9.40 -5.46 0.93
C LEU A 9 -9.81 -6.66 1.79
N PRO A 10 -9.78 -7.88 1.26
CA PRO A 10 -10.04 -9.08 2.04
C PRO A 10 -8.91 -9.32 3.05
N LEU A 11 -9.27 -9.88 4.21
CA LEU A 11 -8.26 -10.39 5.14
C LEU A 11 -7.80 -11.79 4.69
N PRO A 12 -6.50 -12.12 4.79
CA PRO A 12 -5.99 -13.45 4.47
C PRO A 12 -6.68 -14.53 5.32
N GLU A 13 -6.95 -15.71 4.75
CA GLU A 13 -7.70 -16.77 5.43
C GLU A 13 -7.14 -17.12 6.81
N THR A 14 -5.81 -17.15 6.93
CA THR A 14 -5.11 -17.34 8.21
C THR A 14 -4.68 -15.99 8.78
N ALA A 15 -4.96 -15.77 10.07
CA ALA A 15 -4.47 -14.60 10.79
C ALA A 15 -2.93 -14.61 10.84
N ALA A 16 -2.31 -13.53 10.38
CA ALA A 16 -0.86 -13.35 10.39
C ALA A 16 -0.46 -12.27 11.41
N PRO A 17 0.53 -12.52 12.29
CA PRO A 17 1.06 -11.49 13.16
C PRO A 17 1.71 -10.39 12.32
N GLY A 18 1.46 -9.12 12.67
CA GLY A 18 2.06 -7.98 11.97
C GLY A 18 1.46 -7.69 10.59
N LEU A 19 0.26 -8.21 10.28
CA LEU A 19 -0.46 -7.92 9.04
C LEU A 19 -0.62 -6.40 8.85
N GLY A 20 -0.13 -5.87 7.73
CA GLY A 20 -0.22 -4.45 7.40
C GLY A 20 -1.08 -4.18 6.17
N ILE A 21 -1.56 -2.94 6.04
CA ILE A 21 -2.32 -2.48 4.88
C ILE A 21 -1.55 -2.65 3.57
N GLY A 22 -0.22 -2.55 3.64
CA GLY A 22 0.65 -2.77 2.49
C GLY A 22 0.61 -4.20 1.98
N ASN A 23 0.47 -5.20 2.86
CA ASN A 23 0.28 -6.60 2.46
C ASN A 23 -1.05 -6.76 1.73
N LEU A 24 -2.13 -6.24 2.32
CA LEU A 24 -3.48 -6.31 1.74
C LEU A 24 -3.57 -5.62 0.36
N LEU A 25 -2.87 -4.50 0.19
CA LEU A 25 -2.79 -3.79 -1.10
C LEU A 25 -1.97 -4.57 -2.14
N SER A 26 -0.91 -5.25 -1.73
CA SER A 26 -0.13 -6.13 -2.62
C SER A 26 -0.97 -7.32 -3.08
N ASP A 27 -1.69 -7.96 -2.16
CA ASP A 27 -2.57 -9.10 -2.46
C ASP A 27 -3.70 -8.65 -3.42
N PHE A 28 -4.24 -7.44 -3.22
CA PHE A 28 -5.30 -6.88 -4.07
C PHE A 28 -4.89 -6.68 -5.54
N ILE A 29 -3.60 -6.42 -5.81
CA ILE A 29 -3.08 -6.26 -7.18
C ILE A 29 -2.39 -7.53 -7.70
N GLN A 30 -2.37 -8.61 -6.91
CA GLN A 30 -1.69 -9.84 -7.28
C GLN A 30 -2.35 -10.44 -8.53
N PRO A 31 -1.55 -10.89 -9.53
CA PRO A 31 -2.11 -11.61 -10.67
C PRO A 31 -2.80 -12.90 -10.23
N GLU A 32 -4.02 -13.13 -10.72
CA GLU A 32 -4.77 -14.37 -10.53
C GLU A 32 -4.78 -15.17 -11.85
N MET A 33 -4.71 -16.49 -11.74
CA MET A 33 -4.89 -17.40 -12.88
C MET A 33 -6.35 -17.79 -12.98
N LEU A 34 -6.93 -17.57 -14.15
CA LEU A 34 -8.28 -17.93 -14.50
C LEU A 34 -8.23 -19.13 -15.42
N ASP A 35 -8.67 -20.28 -14.92
CA ASP A 35 -8.86 -21.46 -15.74
C ASP A 35 -10.17 -21.37 -16.54
N ALA A 36 -10.26 -22.19 -17.57
CA ALA A 36 -11.45 -22.35 -18.38
C ALA A 36 -11.92 -21.08 -19.12
N VAL A 37 -11.00 -20.18 -19.50
CA VAL A 37 -11.32 -18.99 -20.29
C VAL A 37 -11.22 -19.35 -21.77
N GLN A 38 -12.29 -19.10 -22.53
CA GLN A 38 -12.27 -19.26 -23.97
C GLN A 38 -11.54 -18.07 -24.60
N CYS A 39 -10.48 -18.37 -25.36
CA CYS A 39 -9.69 -17.35 -26.05
C CYS A 39 -10.36 -16.96 -27.38
N ASP A 40 -10.59 -15.67 -27.62
CA ASP A 40 -11.21 -15.18 -28.85
C ASP A 40 -10.37 -15.44 -30.12
N ALA A 41 -9.05 -15.58 -29.97
CA ALA A 41 -8.14 -15.74 -31.10
C ALA A 41 -7.93 -17.20 -31.53
N CYS A 42 -7.78 -18.13 -30.58
CA CYS A 42 -7.59 -19.55 -30.89
C CYS A 42 -8.85 -20.40 -30.65
N HIS A 43 -9.91 -19.84 -30.08
CA HIS A 43 -11.17 -20.50 -29.71
C HIS A 43 -11.06 -21.69 -28.76
N GLU A 44 -9.86 -21.95 -28.24
CA GLU A 44 -9.60 -22.97 -27.23
C GLU A 44 -9.87 -22.45 -25.82
N ILE A 45 -10.17 -23.39 -24.92
CA ILE A 45 -10.31 -23.13 -23.50
C ILE A 45 -8.93 -23.23 -22.87
N THR A 46 -8.41 -22.11 -22.39
CA THR A 46 -7.05 -22.00 -21.85
C THR A 46 -7.02 -21.28 -20.52
N THR A 47 -5.90 -21.38 -19.81
CA THR A 47 -5.65 -20.60 -18.60
C THR A 47 -5.15 -19.21 -18.97
N HIS A 48 -5.73 -18.18 -18.37
CA HIS A 48 -5.35 -16.78 -18.59
C HIS A 48 -4.92 -16.13 -17.27
N THR A 49 -4.03 -15.14 -17.34
CA THR A 49 -3.68 -14.31 -16.18
C THR A 49 -4.50 -13.04 -16.20
N LYS A 50 -5.14 -12.71 -15.07
CA LYS A 50 -5.82 -11.43 -14.84
C LYS A 50 -5.10 -10.67 -13.73
N THR A 51 -4.85 -9.38 -13.96
CA THR A 51 -4.20 -8.51 -12.99
C THR A 51 -4.99 -7.22 -12.82
N LEU A 52 -5.18 -6.80 -11.58
CA LEU A 52 -5.75 -5.50 -11.24
C LEU A 52 -4.64 -4.53 -10.86
N THR A 53 -4.71 -3.29 -11.34
CA THR A 53 -3.77 -2.22 -10.95
C THR A 53 -4.49 -0.88 -10.86
N PHE A 54 -3.92 0.07 -10.11
CA PHE A 54 -4.49 1.41 -10.03
C PHE A 54 -4.00 2.30 -11.18
N SER A 55 -4.87 2.58 -12.15
CA SER A 55 -4.54 3.49 -13.26
C SER A 55 -4.62 4.97 -12.86
N LYS A 56 -5.65 5.33 -12.09
CA LYS A 56 -5.87 6.68 -11.58
C LYS A 56 -6.24 6.62 -10.11
N LEU A 57 -5.53 7.38 -9.29
CA LEU A 57 -5.80 7.47 -7.87
C LEU A 57 -6.70 8.70 -7.55
N PRO A 58 -7.71 8.55 -6.66
CA PRO A 58 -8.62 9.64 -6.29
C PRO A 58 -7.91 10.73 -5.47
N ALA A 59 -8.58 11.84 -5.12
CA ALA A 59 -8.02 12.78 -4.14
C ALA A 59 -8.17 12.22 -2.71
N CYS A 60 -9.37 11.71 -2.42
CA CYS A 60 -9.67 10.97 -1.20
C CYS A 60 -9.74 9.48 -1.53
N LEU A 61 -8.84 8.69 -0.98
CA LEU A 61 -8.82 7.24 -1.09
C LEU A 61 -9.60 6.65 0.09
N CYS A 62 -10.66 5.89 -0.22
CA CYS A 62 -11.44 5.14 0.74
C CYS A 62 -11.07 3.66 0.66
N ILE A 63 -10.59 3.11 1.77
CA ILE A 63 -10.22 1.70 1.90
C ILE A 63 -11.12 1.04 2.93
N HIS A 64 -11.79 -0.03 2.54
CA HIS A 64 -12.59 -0.88 3.42
C HIS A 64 -11.82 -2.19 3.68
N ILE A 65 -11.69 -2.58 4.94
CA ILE A 65 -11.13 -3.87 5.34
C ILE A 65 -12.30 -4.83 5.54
N ALA A 66 -12.42 -5.86 4.70
CA ALA A 66 -13.52 -6.81 4.73
C ALA A 66 -13.41 -7.76 5.94
N ARG A 67 -13.89 -7.29 7.09
CA ARG A 67 -13.86 -8.04 8.34
C ARG A 67 -15.00 -9.06 8.47
N THR A 68 -16.06 -8.95 7.68
CA THR A 68 -17.22 -9.84 7.78
C THR A 68 -17.09 -10.98 6.78
N THR A 69 -17.02 -12.21 7.28
CA THR A 69 -16.79 -13.42 6.49
C THR A 69 -17.82 -14.48 6.82
N TRP A 70 -18.08 -15.38 5.87
CA TRP A 70 -18.97 -16.52 6.05
C TRP A 70 -18.16 -17.74 6.46
N HIS A 71 -18.55 -18.39 7.55
CA HIS A 71 -18.04 -19.70 7.90
C HIS A 71 -18.66 -20.78 7.01
N ALA A 72 -17.98 -21.91 6.82
CA ALA A 72 -18.49 -23.04 6.02
C ALA A 72 -19.83 -23.59 6.54
N SER A 73 -20.13 -23.40 7.82
CA SER A 73 -21.43 -23.76 8.42
C SER A 73 -22.56 -22.78 8.09
N GLY A 74 -22.31 -21.72 7.31
CA GLY A 74 -23.30 -20.70 6.96
C GLY A 74 -23.50 -19.61 8.01
N HIS A 75 -22.71 -19.59 9.09
CA HIS A 75 -22.75 -18.51 10.07
C HIS A 75 -21.83 -17.36 9.66
N VAL A 76 -22.32 -16.14 9.80
CA VAL A 76 -21.52 -14.94 9.59
C VAL A 76 -20.67 -14.67 10.82
N HIS A 77 -19.40 -14.32 10.64
CA HIS A 77 -18.54 -13.91 11.74
C HIS A 77 -17.74 -12.68 11.37
N LYS A 78 -17.38 -11.89 12.38
CA LYS A 78 -16.55 -10.70 12.22
C LYS A 78 -15.14 -10.99 12.72
N ARG A 79 -14.16 -10.71 11.88
CA ARG A 79 -12.74 -10.85 12.16
C ARG A 79 -12.21 -9.65 12.93
N LEU A 80 -11.55 -9.94 14.05
CA LEU A 80 -10.99 -8.96 14.96
C LEU A 80 -9.48 -8.77 14.78
N ASP A 81 -8.87 -9.45 13.80
CA ASP A 81 -7.44 -9.40 13.52
C ASP A 81 -6.94 -7.96 13.39
N SER A 82 -5.81 -7.66 14.03
CA SER A 82 -5.19 -6.34 13.90
C SER A 82 -4.60 -6.18 12.50
N VAL A 83 -4.83 -5.01 11.90
CA VAL A 83 -4.22 -4.62 10.63
C VAL A 83 -3.52 -3.30 10.87
N HIS A 84 -2.20 -3.29 10.75
CA HIS A 84 -1.42 -2.07 10.87
C HIS A 84 -1.62 -1.17 9.65
N PHE A 85 -1.84 0.11 9.87
CA PHE A 85 -1.91 1.11 8.82
C PHE A 85 -1.09 2.34 9.23
N PRO A 86 -0.40 3.00 8.29
CA PRO A 86 0.46 4.13 8.60
C PRO A 86 -0.33 5.46 8.57
N GLU A 87 0.20 6.48 9.25
CA GLU A 87 -0.28 7.86 9.09
C GLU A 87 -0.07 8.37 7.64
N THR A 88 1.00 7.92 6.99
CA THR A 88 1.36 8.30 5.63
C THR A 88 1.46 7.04 4.76
N LEU A 89 0.70 6.99 3.67
CA LEU A 89 0.60 5.85 2.77
C LEU A 89 1.09 6.22 1.37
N SER A 90 2.08 5.49 0.85
CA SER A 90 2.49 5.61 -0.55
C SER A 90 1.75 4.59 -1.41
N MET A 91 1.02 5.07 -2.40
CA MET A 91 0.32 4.23 -3.39
C MET A 91 1.16 3.95 -4.64
N ALA A 92 2.38 4.49 -4.72
CA ALA A 92 3.25 4.33 -5.88
C ALA A 92 3.52 2.87 -6.27
N PRO A 93 3.77 1.93 -5.32
CA PRO A 93 4.01 0.52 -5.66
C PRO A 93 2.81 -0.18 -6.31
N TYR A 94 1.60 0.34 -6.07
CA TYR A 94 0.35 -0.29 -6.51
C TYR A 94 -0.25 0.37 -7.75
N SER A 95 0.25 1.55 -8.12
CA SER A 95 -0.22 2.30 -9.29
C SER A 95 0.51 1.90 -10.56
N PHE A 96 -0.25 1.74 -11.65
CA PHE A 96 0.32 1.55 -12.97
C PHE A 96 1.00 2.83 -13.45
N VAL A 97 2.29 2.75 -13.75
CA VAL A 97 3.03 3.81 -14.44
C VAL A 97 3.13 3.41 -15.91
N GLN A 98 2.52 4.17 -16.81
CA GLN A 98 2.72 3.99 -18.25
C GLN A 98 4.21 4.16 -18.58
N PRO A 99 4.89 3.12 -19.10
CA PRO A 99 6.22 3.31 -19.68
C PRO A 99 6.01 4.07 -21.00
N GLY A 100 6.28 5.38 -21.01
CA GLY A 100 6.29 6.15 -22.26
C GLY A 100 5.78 7.59 -22.20
N LEU A 101 5.11 8.06 -21.12
CA LEU A 101 4.63 9.44 -21.06
C LEU A 101 5.64 10.47 -20.48
N ASN A 102 6.80 10.04 -19.99
CA ASN A 102 7.78 10.91 -19.33
C ASN A 102 9.19 10.81 -19.95
N SER A 103 9.32 10.75 -21.27
CA SER A 103 10.62 10.64 -21.96
C SER A 103 11.55 11.86 -21.80
N ASN A 104 11.15 12.91 -21.08
CA ASN A 104 11.98 14.11 -20.86
C ASN A 104 12.58 14.20 -19.44
N ILE A 105 12.44 13.17 -18.61
CA ILE A 105 13.15 13.08 -17.33
C ILE A 105 13.97 11.80 -17.32
N SER A 106 15.28 11.95 -17.49
CA SER A 106 16.27 10.91 -17.32
C SER A 106 16.29 10.45 -15.86
N THR A 107 15.56 9.38 -15.54
CA THR A 107 15.66 8.69 -14.24
C THR A 107 16.37 7.34 -14.38
N PRO A 108 17.25 6.95 -13.44
CA PRO A 108 18.08 5.75 -13.58
C PRO A 108 17.35 4.42 -13.40
N TRP A 109 16.08 4.42 -12.98
CA TRP A 109 15.33 3.20 -12.78
C TRP A 109 14.48 2.89 -14.01
N GLY A 110 14.94 1.91 -14.78
CA GLY A 110 14.24 1.37 -15.93
C GLY A 110 12.84 0.88 -15.59
N SER A 111 12.04 0.72 -16.65
CA SER A 111 10.67 0.24 -16.72
C SER A 111 10.20 -0.57 -15.50
N THR A 112 9.03 -0.20 -14.97
CA THR A 112 8.33 -0.83 -13.82
C THR A 112 8.12 -2.34 -13.95
N THR A 113 8.38 -2.93 -15.13
CA THR A 113 8.53 -4.37 -15.34
C THR A 113 9.55 -5.01 -14.39
N SER A 114 10.62 -4.31 -14.00
CA SER A 114 11.71 -4.89 -13.22
C SER A 114 11.37 -5.18 -11.74
N LEU A 115 10.37 -4.51 -11.16
CA LEU A 115 9.97 -4.74 -9.76
C LEU A 115 9.03 -5.94 -9.61
N TYR A 116 8.19 -6.21 -10.61
CA TYR A 116 7.33 -7.40 -10.64
C TYR A 116 8.15 -8.70 -10.76
N SER A 117 9.26 -8.68 -11.51
CA SER A 117 10.12 -9.86 -11.67
C SER A 117 10.93 -10.20 -10.42
N ALA A 118 11.27 -9.23 -9.56
CA ALA A 118 12.05 -9.48 -8.34
C ALA A 118 11.25 -10.24 -7.26
N GLY A 119 9.92 -10.07 -7.22
CA GLY A 119 9.05 -10.76 -6.26
C GLY A 119 8.82 -12.24 -6.60
N LEU A 120 8.98 -12.64 -7.86
CA LEU A 120 8.75 -14.01 -8.33
C LEU A 120 9.99 -14.93 -8.23
N MET A 121 11.19 -14.39 -7.95
CA MET A 121 12.42 -15.19 -7.89
C MET A 121 12.86 -15.63 -6.49
N ALA A 122 12.09 -15.29 -5.43
CA ALA A 122 12.46 -15.64 -4.06
C ALA A 122 12.06 -17.06 -3.61
N ASN A 123 11.45 -17.88 -4.49
CA ASN A 123 10.96 -19.20 -4.09
C ASN A 123 11.15 -20.29 -5.16
N MET A 124 12.41 -20.54 -5.55
CA MET A 124 12.85 -21.86 -5.99
C MET A 124 14.31 -22.05 -5.57
N GLY A 125 14.56 -22.94 -4.62
CA GLY A 125 15.89 -23.47 -4.40
C GLY A 125 16.27 -24.41 -5.54
N HIS A 126 17.47 -24.24 -6.09
CA HIS A 126 18.46 -25.32 -6.24
C HIS A 126 19.76 -24.77 -6.86
N ASN A 127 20.84 -25.41 -6.41
CA ASN A 127 22.26 -25.31 -6.76
C ASN A 127 22.51 -25.35 -8.28
N GLU A 128 23.37 -24.48 -8.83
CA GLU A 128 24.45 -24.82 -9.78
C GLU A 128 25.19 -23.60 -10.37
N SER A 129 26.40 -23.90 -10.84
CA SER A 129 27.56 -23.07 -11.12
C SER A 129 27.57 -22.42 -12.52
N ALA A 130 28.62 -21.60 -12.76
CA ALA A 130 29.05 -20.96 -14.00
C ALA A 130 28.34 -19.62 -14.32
N GLY A 131 29.01 -18.54 -14.74
CA GLY A 131 30.40 -18.32 -15.08
C GLY A 131 30.49 -17.05 -15.95
N GLY A 132 31.44 -16.18 -15.66
CA GLY A 132 32.15 -15.41 -16.70
C GLY A 132 31.65 -14.02 -17.12
N SER A 133 32.60 -13.08 -16.99
CA SER A 133 32.83 -11.84 -17.76
C SER A 133 31.91 -10.65 -17.51
N GLY A 134 32.38 -9.44 -17.23
CA GLY A 134 33.74 -8.89 -17.22
C GLY A 134 33.66 -7.36 -17.22
N LEU A 135 34.83 -6.74 -17.06
CA LEU A 135 35.18 -5.33 -17.28
C LEU A 135 35.26 -4.42 -16.02
N ASP A 136 36.42 -4.55 -15.40
CA ASP A 136 37.48 -3.54 -15.29
C ASP A 136 37.46 -2.44 -14.21
N ALA A 137 38.59 -2.45 -13.50
CA ALA A 137 39.10 -1.60 -12.42
C ALA A 137 39.31 -0.15 -12.87
N ILE A 138 39.46 0.84 -11.97
CA ILE A 138 40.66 1.25 -11.19
C ILE A 138 40.12 2.43 -10.33
N GLY A 139 40.38 2.67 -9.04
CA GLY A 139 41.53 2.49 -8.16
C GLY A 139 41.70 3.82 -7.38
N GLY A 140 42.11 3.80 -6.11
CA GLY A 140 42.54 5.02 -5.40
C GLY A 140 42.26 5.07 -3.90
N SER A 141 43.30 4.78 -3.13
CA SER A 141 43.41 4.74 -1.67
C SER A 141 43.45 6.12 -0.97
N GLY A 142 43.18 6.15 0.35
CA GLY A 142 44.03 6.90 1.29
C GLY A 142 43.41 7.93 2.25
N ALA A 143 43.32 7.49 3.52
CA ALA A 143 43.71 8.19 4.77
C ALA A 143 42.79 9.23 5.48
N ASN A 144 42.76 9.04 6.81
CA ASN A 144 42.00 9.70 7.89
C ASN A 144 42.42 11.15 8.23
N SER A 145 41.48 11.95 8.73
CA SER A 145 41.62 12.69 10.01
C SER A 145 40.25 13.24 10.48
N GLY A 146 40.03 13.24 11.81
CA GLY A 146 38.70 13.21 12.42
C GLY A 146 37.98 14.54 12.68
N LEU A 147 36.72 14.43 13.13
CA LEU A 147 36.12 15.13 14.29
C LEU A 147 34.69 14.56 14.51
N GLU A 148 34.21 14.67 15.74
CA GLU A 148 33.03 14.02 16.35
C GLU A 148 31.67 14.50 15.80
N ALA A 149 30.66 13.61 15.76
CA ALA A 149 29.27 13.85 16.21
C ALA A 149 28.32 12.66 15.88
N SER A 150 27.57 12.24 16.90
CA SER A 150 26.32 11.47 16.94
C SER A 150 25.74 10.91 15.63
N GLY A 151 25.69 9.58 15.52
CA GLY A 151 25.30 8.83 14.33
C GLY A 151 23.82 8.93 13.95
N SER A 152 23.57 9.54 12.79
CA SER A 152 22.41 9.28 11.93
C SER A 152 22.90 8.43 10.76
N MET A 153 22.32 7.24 10.57
CA MET A 153 22.61 6.37 9.42
C MET A 153 22.08 7.03 8.15
N SER A 154 22.98 7.55 7.31
CA SER A 154 22.67 8.18 6.03
C SER A 154 22.56 7.12 4.93
N PHE A 155 21.34 6.81 4.52
CA PHE A 155 21.08 6.23 3.20
C PHE A 155 20.99 7.40 2.21
N GLY A 156 21.67 7.28 1.07
CA GLY A 156 21.94 8.34 0.11
C GLY A 156 20.77 9.28 -0.17
N SER A 157 21.09 10.58 -0.23
CA SER A 157 20.22 11.69 -0.56
C SER A 157 19.54 11.50 -1.94
N TYR A 158 18.41 10.80 -1.94
CA TYR A 158 17.44 10.86 -3.02
C TYR A 158 16.11 11.27 -2.42
N THR A 159 15.69 12.48 -2.77
CA THR A 159 14.39 13.07 -2.43
C THR A 159 13.25 12.25 -3.05
N PHE A 160 12.85 11.17 -2.38
CA PHE A 160 11.66 10.37 -2.72
C PHE A 160 10.39 11.24 -2.90
N GLY A 161 10.34 12.39 -2.22
CA GLY A 161 9.23 13.34 -2.28
C GLY A 161 9.08 14.16 -3.57
N ALA A 162 10.07 14.18 -4.47
CA ALA A 162 10.02 15.06 -5.65
C ALA A 162 9.23 14.47 -6.84
N MET A 163 9.15 13.15 -6.98
CA MET A 163 8.63 12.50 -8.20
C MET A 163 7.21 11.93 -8.06
N PHE A 164 6.70 11.75 -6.84
CA PHE A 164 5.39 11.14 -6.59
C PHE A 164 4.49 11.85 -5.55
N PRO A 165 4.42 13.19 -5.49
CA PRO A 165 3.54 13.86 -4.52
C PRO A 165 2.06 13.48 -4.69
N ARG A 166 1.65 12.99 -5.87
CA ARG A 166 0.27 12.56 -6.15
C ARG A 166 -0.07 11.16 -5.65
N ASN A 167 0.92 10.35 -5.30
CA ASN A 167 0.71 8.98 -4.82
C ASN A 167 0.91 8.89 -3.30
N LEU A 168 1.32 9.97 -2.65
CA LEU A 168 1.49 10.04 -1.21
C LEU A 168 0.19 10.54 -0.57
N TYR A 169 -0.34 9.75 0.35
CA TYR A 169 -1.55 10.04 1.07
C TYR A 169 -1.27 10.21 2.56
N ARG A 170 -2.06 11.07 3.19
CA ARG A 170 -2.10 11.25 4.63
C ARG A 170 -3.43 10.73 5.17
N LEU A 171 -3.38 9.93 6.22
CA LEU A 171 -4.54 9.39 6.89
C LEU A 171 -5.41 10.54 7.40
N LEU A 172 -6.69 10.56 7.04
CA LEU A 172 -7.66 11.60 7.37
C LEU A 172 -8.62 11.14 8.47
N ALA A 173 -9.09 9.90 8.38
CA ALA A 173 -10.01 9.31 9.33
C ALA A 173 -9.91 7.78 9.36
N VAL A 174 -10.28 7.19 10.49
CA VAL A 174 -10.42 5.75 10.72
C VAL A 174 -11.79 5.50 11.30
N ILE A 175 -12.61 4.70 10.62
CA ILE A 175 -13.86 4.19 11.16
C ILE A 175 -13.57 2.84 11.79
N VAL A 176 -14.07 2.65 13.02
CA VAL A 176 -13.98 1.40 13.75
C VAL A 176 -15.39 0.89 14.00
N HIS A 177 -15.62 -0.38 13.71
CA HIS A 177 -16.84 -1.09 14.09
C HIS A 177 -16.55 -1.87 15.37
N SER A 178 -17.28 -1.60 16.45
CA SER A 178 -17.29 -2.41 17.68
C SER A 178 -18.51 -3.33 17.69
N GLY A 179 -18.40 -4.54 18.23
CA GLY A 179 -19.50 -5.51 18.25
C GLY A 179 -19.33 -6.65 17.24
N GLU A 180 -20.39 -7.43 17.06
CA GLU A 180 -20.46 -8.61 16.19
C GLU A 180 -20.72 -8.22 14.72
N ALA A 181 -20.94 -9.20 13.84
CA ALA A 181 -21.20 -8.96 12.42
C ALA A 181 -22.62 -8.42 12.14
N ASN A 182 -23.59 -8.75 12.99
CA ASN A 182 -25.02 -8.43 12.86
C ASN A 182 -25.45 -7.20 13.69
N ALA A 183 -24.65 -6.79 14.67
CA ALA A 183 -24.94 -5.67 15.55
C ALA A 183 -23.65 -5.05 16.08
N GLY A 184 -23.68 -3.75 16.31
CA GLY A 184 -22.50 -3.07 16.81
C GLY A 184 -22.67 -1.57 16.89
N HIS A 185 -21.53 -0.90 17.05
CA HIS A 185 -21.42 0.54 17.17
C HIS A 185 -20.27 1.06 16.33
N PHE A 186 -20.49 2.15 15.61
CA PHE A 186 -19.46 2.78 14.79
C PHE A 186 -18.91 4.01 15.50
N VAL A 187 -17.59 4.04 15.62
CA VAL A 187 -16.85 5.18 16.17
C VAL A 187 -15.86 5.65 15.12
N THR A 188 -15.55 6.94 15.14
CA THR A 188 -14.63 7.52 14.15
C THR A 188 -13.49 8.25 14.86
N TYR A 189 -12.26 7.90 14.48
CA TYR A 189 -11.09 8.73 14.71
C TYR A 189 -10.91 9.64 13.50
N ARG A 190 -10.75 10.94 13.71
CA ARG A 190 -10.58 11.89 12.61
C ARG A 190 -9.60 12.99 12.97
N ARG A 191 -8.93 13.54 11.95
CA ARG A 191 -8.14 14.75 12.12
C ARG A 191 -9.01 15.98 12.41
N GLY A 192 -8.43 16.92 13.15
CA GLY A 192 -8.96 18.27 13.28
C GLY A 192 -9.00 19.03 11.95
N ALA A 193 -9.84 20.06 11.86
CA ALA A 193 -9.97 20.87 10.65
C ALA A 193 -8.92 22.00 10.60
N LEU A 194 -8.50 22.36 9.38
CA LEU A 194 -7.66 23.52 9.07
C LEU A 194 -6.45 23.66 10.01
N ARG A 195 -6.50 24.65 10.91
CA ARG A 195 -5.41 25.01 11.85
C ARG A 195 -5.11 23.91 12.88
N ASN A 196 -6.03 22.96 13.07
CA ASN A 196 -5.88 21.84 14.02
C ASN A 196 -5.65 20.49 13.31
N SER A 197 -5.18 20.48 12.05
CA SER A 197 -4.96 19.24 11.28
C SER A 197 -3.91 18.29 11.88
N TYR A 198 -3.12 18.77 12.83
CA TYR A 198 -2.16 17.96 13.58
C TYR A 198 -2.83 17.19 14.75
N LYS A 199 -4.01 17.61 15.19
CA LYS A 199 -4.74 16.97 16.30
C LYS A 199 -5.59 15.82 15.80
N TRP A 200 -5.68 14.78 16.61
CA TRP A 200 -6.58 13.66 16.42
C TRP A 200 -7.70 13.67 17.45
N TYR A 201 -8.84 13.16 17.02
CA TYR A 201 -10.06 13.34 17.75
C TYR A 201 -10.96 12.11 17.56
N TYR A 202 -11.40 11.54 18.68
CA TYR A 202 -12.32 10.42 18.74
C TYR A 202 -13.75 10.93 18.87
N THR A 203 -14.62 10.41 18.00
CA THR A 203 -16.07 10.69 17.95
C THR A 203 -16.85 9.40 18.15
N SER A 204 -17.75 9.42 19.14
CA SER A 204 -18.78 8.41 19.34
C SER A 204 -20.07 9.12 19.71
N ASP A 205 -20.97 9.28 18.74
CA ASP A 205 -22.23 10.02 18.89
C ASP A 205 -22.01 11.43 19.47
N THR A 206 -22.44 11.66 20.71
CA THR A 206 -22.30 12.92 21.44
C THR A 206 -20.96 13.06 22.16
N VAL A 207 -20.15 12.00 22.21
CA VAL A 207 -18.88 11.95 22.94
C VAL A 207 -17.73 12.37 22.05
N VAL A 208 -16.97 13.32 22.58
CA VAL A 208 -15.99 14.10 21.87
C VAL A 208 -14.72 14.20 22.71
N ARG A 209 -13.63 13.49 22.34
CA ARG A 209 -12.32 13.65 23.00
C ARG A 209 -11.13 13.74 22.04
N GLU A 210 -10.17 14.62 22.34
CA GLU A 210 -8.85 14.65 21.70
C GLU A 210 -8.07 13.39 22.08
N VAL A 211 -7.35 12.81 21.12
CA VAL A 211 -6.59 11.56 21.29
C VAL A 211 -5.22 11.66 20.65
N PRO A 212 -4.21 10.92 21.17
CA PRO A 212 -2.91 10.83 20.53
C PRO A 212 -2.97 9.94 19.27
N ILE A 213 -2.06 10.15 18.32
CA ILE A 213 -2.02 9.39 17.05
C ILE A 213 -1.78 7.89 17.30
N GLU A 214 -1.06 7.54 18.36
CA GLU A 214 -0.77 6.18 18.75
C GLU A 214 -2.05 5.38 19.07
N GLU A 215 -3.06 6.04 19.65
CA GLU A 215 -4.37 5.40 19.87
C GLU A 215 -5.06 5.11 18.53
N VAL A 216 -4.97 6.06 17.59
CA VAL A 216 -5.55 5.93 16.25
C VAL A 216 -4.92 4.77 15.49
N LEU A 217 -3.59 4.70 15.42
CA LEU A 217 -2.85 3.68 14.66
C LEU A 217 -2.96 2.27 15.25
N ASN A 218 -3.32 2.15 16.53
CA ASN A 218 -3.56 0.87 17.20
C ASN A 218 -5.05 0.44 17.18
N SER A 219 -5.92 1.23 16.54
CA SER A 219 -7.35 0.90 16.47
C SER A 219 -7.65 -0.21 15.45
N SER A 220 -8.72 -0.99 15.69
CA SER A 220 -9.17 -2.03 14.76
C SER A 220 -9.94 -1.40 13.58
N ALA A 221 -9.20 -0.89 12.61
CA ALA A 221 -9.77 -0.16 11.47
C ALA A 221 -10.75 -1.03 10.67
N TYR A 222 -11.94 -0.49 10.42
CA TYR A 222 -12.93 -1.04 9.50
C TYR A 222 -12.90 -0.31 8.15
N MET A 223 -12.82 1.03 8.19
CA MET A 223 -12.57 1.86 7.01
C MET A 223 -11.48 2.88 7.29
N LEU A 224 -10.66 3.14 6.28
CA LEU A 224 -9.59 4.13 6.30
C LEU A 224 -9.84 5.16 5.20
N PHE A 225 -9.71 6.43 5.57
CA PHE A 225 -9.77 7.55 4.63
C PHE A 225 -8.41 8.20 4.57
N TYR A 226 -7.92 8.39 3.36
CA TYR A 226 -6.61 8.93 3.06
C TYR A 226 -6.76 10.08 2.07
N ASP A 227 -6.11 11.21 2.31
CA ASP A 227 -6.13 12.36 1.40
C ASP A 227 -4.71 12.63 0.88
N ARG A 228 -4.55 12.79 -0.44
CA ARG A 228 -3.25 13.15 -1.05
C ARG A 228 -2.94 14.64 -1.01
N GLY A 229 -3.76 15.42 -0.29
CA GLY A 229 -3.65 16.87 -0.21
C GLY A 229 -3.93 17.54 -1.55
N SER A 230 -4.15 18.84 -1.52
CA SER A 230 -4.29 19.61 -2.77
C SER A 230 -2.95 19.60 -3.51
N SER A 231 -2.84 18.81 -4.58
CA SER A 231 -1.98 19.18 -5.70
C SER A 231 -2.52 20.53 -6.17
N SER A 232 -1.87 21.64 -5.84
CA SER A 232 -2.34 22.97 -6.20
C SER A 232 -2.77 22.97 -7.67
N LYS A 233 -4.09 23.05 -7.88
CA LYS A 233 -4.72 23.29 -9.15
C LYS A 233 -5.53 24.56 -8.96
N TYR A 234 -4.82 25.66 -8.83
CA TYR A 234 -5.35 27.00 -9.09
C TYR A 234 -4.22 27.82 -9.74
N PRO A 235 -4.58 28.69 -10.69
CA PRO A 235 -3.84 28.98 -11.92
C PRO A 235 -2.52 29.73 -11.73
#